data_AF-A0A6M0G545-F1
#
_entry.id   AF-A0A6M0G545-F1
#
_cell.length_a   1.000
_cell.length_b   1.000
_cell.length_c   1.000
_cell.angle_alpha   90.00
_cell.angle_beta   90.00
_cell.angle_gamma   90.00
#
_symmetry.space_group_name_H-M   'P 1'
#
loop_
_entity.id
_entity.type
_entity.pdbx_description
1 polymer ?
#
loop_
_entity_poly.entity_id
_entity_poly.type
_entity_poly.pdbx_seq_one_letter_code
_entity_poly.pdbx_strand_id
1 'polypeptide(L)'
;MPANRTTPAGLEYGPTASGKMYLSVYKHRGDGSRRHKNCWSADISPDMEYGIFCSSDDNDWHDEEWNYWGVLDLGRTVLGEKGERICKFPCTSNEQDPWHGYPASPRDKGASDTPPDLLVDRWISKNIVTKEIGRKIQKLRI
;
A
#
# COMPACT_ATOMS: atom_id res chain seq x y z
N MET A 1 -10.09 27.38 4.25
CA MET A 1 -9.67 26.70 3.00
C MET A 1 -8.40 25.94 3.31
N PRO A 2 -8.37 24.58 3.32
CA PRO A 2 -7.11 23.89 3.44
C PRO A 2 -6.30 24.10 2.15
N ALA A 3 -5.01 24.41 2.31
CA ALA A 3 -4.10 24.63 1.19
C ALA A 3 -4.07 23.38 0.29
N ASN A 4 -4.23 23.60 -1.01
CA ASN A 4 -4.11 22.58 -2.04
C ASN A 4 -2.63 22.13 -2.10
N ARG A 5 -2.23 21.20 -1.23
CA ARG A 5 -0.90 20.59 -1.25
C ARG A 5 -0.89 19.59 -2.39
N THR A 6 -0.40 19.99 -3.56
CA THR A 6 -0.18 19.08 -4.67
C THR A 6 1.02 18.20 -4.33
N THR A 7 0.77 16.96 -3.93
CA THR A 7 1.82 15.97 -3.70
C THR A 7 2.50 15.63 -5.04
N PRO A 8 3.84 15.66 -5.14
CA PRO A 8 4.52 15.37 -6.39
C PRO A 8 4.31 13.92 -6.83
N ALA A 9 4.32 13.70 -8.13
CA ALA A 9 4.05 12.40 -8.76
C ALA A 9 4.94 12.21 -10.00
N GLY A 10 5.06 10.97 -10.48
CA GLY A 10 6.02 10.58 -11.52
C GLY A 10 7.46 10.45 -11.01
N LEU A 11 7.62 10.30 -9.69
CA LEU A 11 8.92 10.18 -9.05
C LEU A 11 9.34 8.72 -8.99
N GLU A 12 10.56 8.44 -9.44
CA GLU A 12 11.17 7.13 -9.41
C GLU A 12 12.16 7.03 -8.23
N TYR A 13 12.14 5.88 -7.56
CA TYR A 13 12.93 5.55 -6.38
C TYR A 13 13.58 4.19 -6.57
N GLY A 14 14.70 3.96 -5.89
CA GLY A 14 15.35 2.67 -5.86
C GLY A 14 16.85 2.70 -6.10
N PRO A 15 17.45 1.50 -6.18
CA PRO A 15 16.81 0.20 -5.94
C PRO A 15 16.53 -0.06 -4.45
N THR A 16 15.57 -0.93 -4.14
CA THR A 16 15.47 -1.58 -2.81
C THR A 16 16.69 -2.48 -2.56
N ALA A 17 16.81 -3.05 -1.34
CA ALA A 17 17.89 -3.99 -1.04
C ALA A 17 17.89 -5.23 -1.95
N SER A 18 16.73 -5.62 -2.49
CA SER A 18 16.59 -6.72 -3.46
C SER A 18 16.75 -6.31 -4.92
N GLY A 19 17.02 -5.03 -5.21
CA GLY A 19 17.24 -4.53 -6.58
C GLY A 19 16.01 -3.96 -7.28
N LYS A 20 14.86 -3.83 -6.61
CA LYS A 20 13.61 -3.40 -7.25
C LYS A 20 13.50 -1.86 -7.32
N MET A 21 13.03 -1.34 -8.44
CA MET A 21 12.71 0.08 -8.61
C MET A 21 11.23 0.35 -8.26
N TYR A 22 10.92 1.56 -7.84
CA TYR A 22 9.56 2.00 -7.50
C TYR A 22 9.20 3.31 -8.19
N LEU A 23 7.99 3.41 -8.71
CA LEU A 23 7.44 4.60 -9.36
C LEU A 23 6.17 5.07 -8.63
N SER A 24 6.23 6.28 -8.09
CA SER A 24 5.06 6.99 -7.55
C SER A 24 4.20 7.51 -8.69
N VAL A 25 3.20 6.74 -9.10
CA VAL A 25 2.41 6.98 -10.32
C VAL A 25 1.32 8.06 -10.15
N TYR A 26 1.22 8.97 -11.11
CA TYR A 26 0.18 10.03 -11.16
C TYR A 26 -1.25 9.50 -10.98
N LYS A 27 -1.54 8.27 -11.44
CA LYS A 27 -2.89 7.69 -11.38
C LYS A 27 -3.42 7.51 -9.95
N HIS A 28 -2.53 7.33 -8.95
CA HIS A 28 -2.87 7.14 -7.54
C HIS A 28 -2.60 8.39 -6.69
N ARG A 29 -2.25 9.50 -7.34
CA ARG A 29 -1.91 10.80 -6.74
C ARG A 29 -2.94 11.88 -7.03
N GLY A 30 -4.20 11.47 -7.25
CA GLY A 30 -5.26 12.36 -7.70
C GLY A 30 -5.43 13.60 -6.82
N ASP A 31 -6.09 14.60 -7.38
CA ASP A 31 -6.55 15.83 -6.72
C ASP A 31 -7.89 15.63 -5.99
N GLY A 32 -8.25 14.39 -5.63
CA GLY A 32 -9.56 14.03 -5.10
C GLY A 32 -10.74 14.07 -6.12
N SER A 33 -10.52 14.48 -7.37
CA SER A 33 -11.60 14.53 -8.39
C SER A 33 -12.02 13.14 -8.90
N ARG A 34 -11.19 12.12 -8.68
CA ARG A 34 -11.37 10.76 -9.23
C ARG A 34 -12.00 9.82 -8.20
N ARG A 35 -13.30 10.01 -7.92
CA ARG A 35 -14.12 9.27 -6.93
C ARG A 35 -13.98 7.72 -6.95
N HIS A 36 -13.63 7.13 -8.09
CA HIS A 36 -13.59 5.67 -8.28
C HIS A 36 -12.17 5.08 -8.29
N LYS A 37 -11.13 5.87 -8.04
CA LYS A 37 -9.75 5.37 -7.99
C LYS A 37 -9.26 5.30 -6.56
N ASN A 38 -8.44 4.29 -6.30
CA ASN A 38 -7.72 4.17 -5.04
C ASN A 38 -6.57 5.20 -5.09
N CYS A 39 -6.71 6.28 -4.33
CA CYS A 39 -5.75 7.38 -4.28
C CYS A 39 -5.10 7.43 -2.90
N TRP A 40 -3.79 7.66 -2.86
CA TRP A 40 -3.04 7.88 -1.63
C TRP A 40 -3.52 9.15 -0.93
N SER A 41 -3.63 9.08 0.40
CA SER A 41 -3.93 10.24 1.23
C SER A 41 -2.87 11.33 1.01
N ALA A 42 -3.27 12.61 1.07
CA ALA A 42 -2.36 13.74 0.96
C ALA A 42 -1.26 13.75 2.05
N ASP A 43 -1.48 13.03 3.16
CA ASP A 43 -0.52 12.87 4.24
C ASP A 43 0.56 11.82 3.93
N ILE A 44 0.39 11.02 2.87
CA ILE A 44 1.36 10.01 2.42
C ILE A 44 2.18 10.58 1.27
N SER A 45 3.44 10.94 1.54
CA SER A 45 4.36 11.42 0.50
C SER A 45 4.87 10.26 -0.38
N PRO A 46 5.43 10.54 -1.57
CA PRO A 46 6.17 9.58 -2.40
C PRO A 46 7.26 8.82 -1.66
N ASP A 47 8.01 9.50 -0.81
CA ASP A 47 9.04 8.85 0.02
C ASP A 47 8.42 7.85 1.00
N MET A 48 7.25 8.17 1.58
CA MET A 48 6.56 7.24 2.48
C MET A 48 6.04 6.01 1.73
N GLU A 49 5.47 6.17 0.54
CA GLU A 49 5.06 4.99 -0.26
C GLU A 49 6.25 4.09 -0.56
N TYR A 50 7.36 4.68 -1.00
CA TYR A 50 8.57 3.94 -1.29
C TYR A 50 9.11 3.25 -0.04
N GLY A 51 9.11 3.91 1.12
CA GLY A 51 9.50 3.31 2.39
C GLY A 51 8.62 2.13 2.80
N ILE A 52 7.30 2.21 2.55
CA ILE A 52 6.38 1.08 2.77
C ILE A 52 6.72 -0.06 1.80
N PHE A 53 7.01 0.24 0.53
CA PHE A 53 7.42 -0.75 -0.45
C PHE A 53 8.72 -1.45 -0.04
N CYS A 54 9.77 -0.71 0.35
CA CYS A 54 11.02 -1.27 0.88
C CYS A 54 10.75 -2.20 2.07
N SER A 55 9.93 -1.76 3.03
CA SER A 55 9.59 -2.59 4.20
C SER A 55 8.89 -3.89 3.79
N SER A 56 8.03 -3.83 2.78
CA SER A 56 7.30 -4.99 2.26
C SER A 56 8.23 -5.96 1.55
N ASP A 57 9.17 -5.44 0.77
CA ASP A 57 10.20 -6.20 0.06
C ASP A 57 11.19 -6.87 1.03
N ASP A 58 11.78 -6.10 1.94
CA ASP A 58 12.79 -6.57 2.91
C ASP A 58 12.26 -7.66 3.86
N ASN A 59 10.94 -7.73 4.03
CA ASN A 59 10.30 -8.69 4.94
C ASN A 59 9.44 -9.75 4.23
N ASP A 60 9.50 -9.82 2.90
CA ASP A 60 8.72 -10.75 2.07
C ASP A 60 7.21 -10.72 2.40
N TRP A 61 6.63 -9.51 2.49
CA TRP A 61 5.21 -9.31 2.72
C TRP A 61 4.39 -9.45 1.44
N HIS A 62 4.53 -10.58 0.75
CA HIS A 62 3.78 -10.86 -0.48
C HIS A 62 2.75 -11.98 -0.32
N ASP A 63 1.80 -12.03 -1.24
CA ASP A 63 0.85 -13.14 -1.41
C ASP A 63 1.37 -14.20 -2.40
N GLU A 64 0.55 -15.22 -2.69
CA GLU A 64 0.88 -16.31 -3.63
C GLU A 64 1.00 -15.83 -5.09
N GLU A 65 0.41 -14.69 -5.42
CA GLU A 65 0.53 -14.03 -6.73
C GLU A 65 1.72 -13.05 -6.78
N TRP A 66 2.56 -13.05 -5.74
CA TRP A 66 3.71 -12.14 -5.59
C TRP A 66 3.34 -10.66 -5.52
N ASN A 67 2.10 -10.33 -5.18
CA ASN A 67 1.77 -8.94 -4.86
C ASN A 67 2.28 -8.64 -3.45
N TYR A 68 3.06 -7.57 -3.29
CA TYR A 68 3.45 -7.09 -1.97
C TYR A 68 2.31 -6.32 -1.31
N TRP A 69 2.30 -6.34 0.03
CA TRP A 69 1.33 -5.68 0.87
C TRP A 69 2.04 -4.87 1.94
N GLY A 70 1.51 -3.68 2.23
CA GLY A 70 2.12 -2.77 3.18
C GLY A 70 1.12 -2.16 4.16
N VAL A 71 1.64 -1.83 5.35
CA VAL A 71 0.98 -1.06 6.41
C VAL A 71 1.96 -0.07 7.01
N LEU A 72 1.45 0.93 7.73
CA LEU A 72 2.26 1.92 8.43
C LEU A 72 1.75 2.15 9.86
N ASP A 73 2.67 2.43 10.79
CA ASP A 73 2.39 2.76 12.20
C ASP A 73 1.47 1.77 12.91
N LEU A 74 1.82 0.48 12.92
CA LEU A 74 0.98 -0.58 13.50
C LEU A 74 -0.41 -0.71 12.81
N GLY A 75 -0.52 -0.27 11.56
CA GLY A 75 -1.77 -0.18 10.79
C GLY A 75 -2.68 0.98 11.20
N ARG A 76 -2.18 1.92 12.01
CA ARG A 76 -2.94 3.07 12.50
C ARG A 76 -3.00 4.22 11.50
N THR A 77 -2.05 4.29 10.58
CA THR A 77 -2.02 5.36 9.59
C THR A 77 -2.99 5.08 8.44
N VAL A 78 -3.73 6.11 8.07
CA VAL A 78 -4.63 6.09 6.92
C VAL A 78 -3.79 6.34 5.68
N LEU A 79 -3.75 5.36 4.78
CA LEU A 79 -2.96 5.38 3.56
C LEU A 79 -3.73 5.95 2.37
N GLY A 80 -5.05 5.81 2.34
CA GLY A 80 -5.89 6.25 1.22
C GLY A 80 -6.97 7.26 1.61
N GLU A 81 -7.49 7.97 0.61
CA GLU A 81 -8.49 9.02 0.78
C GLU A 81 -9.83 8.50 1.35
N LYS A 82 -10.11 7.19 1.29
CA LYS A 82 -11.34 6.58 1.79
C LYS A 82 -11.16 5.87 3.14
N GLY A 83 -10.04 6.12 3.81
CA GLY A 83 -9.75 5.51 5.11
C GLY A 83 -9.06 4.14 5.02
N GLU A 84 -8.54 3.77 3.84
CA GLU A 84 -7.70 2.59 3.66
C GLU A 84 -6.49 2.65 4.60
N ARG A 85 -6.09 1.51 5.18
CA ARG A 85 -4.96 1.38 6.12
C ARG A 85 -3.91 0.37 5.66
N ILE A 86 -4.18 -0.25 4.51
CA ILE A 86 -3.34 -1.22 3.85
C ILE A 86 -3.10 -0.73 2.42
N CYS A 87 -2.03 -1.18 1.80
CA CYS A 87 -1.74 -0.93 0.39
C CYS A 87 -1.27 -2.20 -0.30
N LYS A 88 -1.43 -2.23 -1.62
CA LYS A 88 -1.01 -3.33 -2.49
C LYS A 88 -0.03 -2.81 -3.53
N PHE A 89 1.02 -3.59 -3.78
CA PHE A 89 1.97 -3.40 -4.87
C PHE A 89 1.87 -4.64 -5.77
N PRO A 90 1.13 -4.56 -6.88
CA PRO A 90 0.93 -5.72 -7.75
C PRO A 90 2.26 -6.20 -8.36
N CYS A 91 2.38 -7.52 -8.53
CA CYS A 91 3.52 -8.11 -9.24
C CYS A 91 3.64 -7.50 -10.65
N THR A 92 4.86 -7.13 -11.05
CA THR A 92 5.12 -6.57 -12.37
C THR A 92 5.12 -7.68 -13.43
N SER A 93 4.62 -7.36 -14.63
CA SER A 93 4.65 -8.33 -15.75
C SER A 93 6.07 -8.52 -16.30
N ASN A 94 6.90 -7.48 -16.24
CA ASN A 94 8.33 -7.55 -16.56
C ASN A 94 9.16 -7.23 -15.32
N GLU A 95 10.25 -7.97 -15.11
CA GLU A 95 11.15 -7.76 -13.96
C GLU A 95 11.84 -6.39 -13.95
N GLN A 96 11.97 -5.77 -15.13
CA GLN A 96 12.57 -4.44 -15.30
C GLN A 96 11.58 -3.30 -15.07
N ASP A 97 10.27 -3.58 -15.05
CA ASP A 97 9.28 -2.54 -14.82
C ASP A 97 9.35 -2.08 -13.36
N PRO A 98 9.29 -0.76 -13.10
CA PRO A 98 9.23 -0.28 -11.73
C PRO A 98 7.91 -0.69 -11.08
N TRP A 99 8.00 -1.11 -9.83
CA TRP A 99 6.85 -1.41 -8.99
C TRP A 99 6.07 -0.12 -8.72
N HIS A 100 4.77 -0.24 -8.46
CA HIS A 100 3.97 0.88 -8.01
C HIS A 100 2.84 0.37 -7.11
N GLY A 101 2.45 1.20 -6.15
CA GLY A 101 1.45 0.83 -5.16
C GLY A 101 0.19 1.67 -5.25
N TYR A 102 -0.84 1.17 -4.57
CA TYR A 102 -2.04 1.94 -4.28
C TYR A 102 -2.65 1.52 -2.93
N PRO A 103 -3.40 2.42 -2.25
CA PRO A 103 -4.12 2.04 -1.05
C PRO A 103 -5.19 0.98 -1.37
N ALA A 104 -5.19 -0.11 -0.63
CA ALA A 104 -6.07 -1.23 -0.89
C ALA A 104 -7.36 -1.09 -0.08
N SER A 105 -8.49 -1.23 -0.76
CA SER A 105 -9.83 -1.11 -0.18
C SER A 105 -10.59 -2.43 -0.39
N PRO A 106 -10.50 -3.36 0.57
CA PRO A 106 -11.33 -4.57 0.59
C PRO A 106 -12.83 -4.28 0.43
N ARG A 107 -13.29 -3.11 0.89
CA ARG A 107 -14.69 -2.69 0.78
C ARG A 107 -15.13 -2.43 -0.66
N ASP A 108 -14.21 -1.94 -1.50
CA ASP A 108 -14.53 -1.56 -2.89
C ASP A 108 -14.29 -2.72 -3.86
N LYS A 109 -13.29 -3.58 -3.58
CA LYS A 109 -12.80 -4.63 -4.50
C LYS A 109 -12.84 -6.05 -3.93
N GLY A 110 -13.37 -6.22 -2.71
CA GLY A 110 -13.50 -7.52 -2.04
C GLY A 110 -12.16 -8.19 -1.77
N ALA A 111 -12.17 -9.52 -1.81
CA ALA A 111 -11.02 -10.37 -1.47
C ALA A 111 -9.75 -10.08 -2.31
N SER A 112 -9.91 -9.59 -3.55
CA SER A 112 -8.77 -9.29 -4.44
C SER A 112 -7.87 -8.14 -3.95
N ASP A 113 -8.39 -7.31 -3.04
CA ASP A 113 -7.72 -6.13 -2.47
C ASP A 113 -7.54 -6.28 -0.95
N THR A 114 -7.39 -7.53 -0.48
CA THR A 114 -7.07 -7.85 0.92
C THR A 114 -5.84 -8.76 1.00
N PRO A 115 -4.88 -8.53 1.93
CA PRO A 115 -3.77 -9.44 2.14
C PRO A 115 -4.25 -10.81 2.65
N PRO A 116 -3.50 -11.90 2.39
CA PRO A 116 -3.82 -13.22 2.93
C PRO A 116 -3.84 -13.25 4.46
N ASP A 117 -4.73 -14.04 5.06
CA ASP A 117 -4.88 -14.12 6.52
C ASP A 117 -3.58 -14.54 7.21
N LEU A 118 -2.83 -15.47 6.60
CA LEU A 118 -1.53 -15.92 7.09
C LEU A 118 -0.49 -14.79 7.12
N LEU A 119 -0.50 -13.89 6.12
CA LEU A 119 0.36 -12.71 6.13
C LEU A 119 -0.03 -11.78 7.28
N VAL A 120 -1.33 -11.55 7.48
CA VAL A 120 -1.83 -10.72 8.58
C VAL A 120 -1.54 -11.34 9.95
N ASP A 121 -1.66 -12.66 10.12
CA ASP A 121 -1.28 -13.35 11.36
C ASP A 121 0.22 -13.20 11.65
N ARG A 122 1.07 -13.25 10.61
CA ARG A 122 2.50 -12.94 10.75
C ARG A 122 2.75 -11.48 11.14
N TRP A 123 1.99 -10.53 10.59
CA TRP A 123 2.09 -9.13 11.01
C TRP A 123 1.69 -8.93 12.48
N ILE A 124 0.63 -9.61 12.94
CA ILE A 124 0.18 -9.55 14.33
C ILE A 124 1.27 -10.13 15.25
N SER A 125 1.82 -11.30 14.92
CA SER A 125 2.82 -11.97 15.76
C SER A 125 4.15 -11.21 15.85
N LYS A 126 4.52 -10.51 14.77
CA LYS A 126 5.71 -9.63 14.71
C LYS A 126 5.45 -8.19 15.18
N ASN A 127 4.24 -7.87 15.67
CA ASN A 127 3.86 -6.52 16.09
C ASN A 127 4.04 -5.46 14.98
N ILE A 128 3.81 -5.84 13.72
CA ILE A 128 3.76 -4.93 12.56
C ILE A 128 2.38 -4.27 12.44
N VAL A 129 1.35 -4.94 12.96
CA VAL A 129 -0.01 -4.43 13.09
C VAL A 129 -0.54 -4.79 14.49
N THR A 130 -1.39 -3.93 15.07
CA THR A 130 -2.05 -4.34 16.33
C THR A 130 -3.01 -5.50 16.08
N LYS A 131 -3.23 -6.33 17.11
CA LYS A 131 -4.17 -7.46 17.03
C LYS A 131 -5.57 -7.00 16.60
N GLU A 132 -6.06 -5.88 17.12
CA GLU A 132 -7.39 -5.37 16.76
C GLU A 132 -7.47 -4.98 15.29
N ILE A 133 -6.44 -4.31 14.76
CA ILE A 133 -6.42 -3.87 13.36
C ILE A 133 -6.23 -5.06 12.43
N GLY A 134 -5.32 -5.98 12.75
CA GLY A 134 -5.12 -7.20 11.97
C GLY A 134 -6.39 -8.05 11.87
N ARG A 135 -7.12 -8.25 12.98
CA ARG A 135 -8.41 -8.95 12.97
C ARG A 135 -9.49 -8.20 12.18
N LYS A 136 -9.45 -6.87 12.11
CA LYS A 136 -10.35 -6.09 11.23
C LYS A 136 -10.00 -6.31 9.77
N ILE A 137 -8.72 -6.31 9.39
CA ILE A 137 -8.27 -6.57 8.01
C ILE A 137 -8.80 -7.94 7.54
N GLN A 138 -8.60 -9.00 8.34
CA GLN A 138 -9.07 -10.36 8.01
C GLN A 138 -10.60 -10.44 7.86
N LYS A 139 -11.36 -9.70 8.69
CA LYS A 139 -12.83 -9.68 8.63
C LYS A 139 -13.40 -8.95 7.41
N LEU A 140 -12.62 -8.09 6.75
CA LEU A 140 -13.07 -7.35 5.58
C LEU A 140 -13.12 -8.20 4.29
N ARG A 141 -12.73 -9.49 4.35
CA ARG A 141 -12.85 -10.45 3.24
C ARG A 141 -14.28 -10.91 2.96
N ILE A 142 -15.25 -10.55 3.81
CA ILE A 142 -16.63 -11.04 3.78
C ILE A 142 -17.54 -10.09 3.00
#